data_AF-A0A958C2E0-F1
#
_entry.id   AF-A0A958C2E0-F1
#
_cell.length_a   1.000
_cell.length_b   1.000
_cell.length_c   1.000
_cell.angle_alpha   90.00
_cell.angle_beta   90.00
_cell.angle_gamma   90.00
#
_symmetry.space_group_name_H-M   'P 1'
#
loop_
_entity.id
_entity.type
_entity.pdbx_description
1 polymer ?
#
loop_
_entity_poly.entity_id
_entity_poly.type
_entity_poly.pdbx_seq_one_letter_code
_entity_poly.pdbx_strand_id
1 'polypeptide(L)'
;RGWLAAGGALGMQKDVQLDWYGSPLEADIAALVNNATSVRFDGSDLMPGAVGSGSFWKGMTDYFSGAADLDTVLAEIDASWPQQ
;
A
#
# COMPACT_ATOMS: atom_id res chain seq x y z
N ARG A 1 -1.69 26.43 -3.72
CA ARG A 1 -0.35 26.06 -3.19
C ARG A 1 -0.46 25.59 -1.74
N GLY A 2 -0.77 26.41 -0.74
CA GLY A 2 -1.34 25.95 0.56
C GLY A 2 -0.77 24.65 1.15
N TRP A 3 -1.64 23.68 1.47
CA TRP A 3 -1.27 22.40 2.06
C TRP A 3 -0.45 21.48 1.13
N LEU A 4 -0.62 21.57 -0.19
CA LEU A 4 0.21 20.84 -1.16
C LEU A 4 1.68 21.29 -1.11
N ALA A 5 1.90 22.58 -0.84
CA ALA A 5 3.25 23.10 -0.65
C ALA A 5 3.85 22.72 0.72
N ALA A 6 3.00 22.50 1.72
CA ALA A 6 3.42 22.01 3.04
C ALA A 6 3.76 20.50 3.04
N GLY A 7 3.22 19.76 2.07
CA GLY A 7 3.48 18.34 1.87
C GLY A 7 2.65 17.41 2.74
N GLY A 8 2.87 16.10 2.56
CA GLY A 8 2.20 15.04 3.33
C GLY A 8 0.84 14.57 2.78
N ALA A 9 0.39 15.08 1.64
CA ALA A 9 -0.83 14.63 0.98
C ALA A 9 -0.81 14.87 -0.53
N LEU A 10 -1.56 14.06 -1.27
CA LEU A 10 -1.78 14.21 -2.71
C LEU A 10 -3.09 14.95 -3.00
N GLY A 11 -3.08 15.76 -4.05
CA GLY A 11 -4.27 16.42 -4.57
C GLY A 11 -5.34 15.43 -5.02
N MET A 12 -6.59 15.67 -4.63
CA MET A 12 -7.72 14.80 -5.01
C MET A 12 -8.23 15.06 -6.45
N GLN A 13 -7.93 16.24 -7.01
CA GLN A 13 -8.40 16.65 -8.33
C GLN A 13 -7.39 16.24 -9.40
N LYS A 14 -7.86 15.93 -10.62
CA LYS A 14 -7.01 15.53 -11.75
C LYS A 14 -6.21 16.68 -12.38
N ASP A 15 -6.62 17.92 -12.12
CA ASP A 15 -6.06 19.15 -12.67
C ASP A 15 -5.11 19.86 -11.70
N VAL A 16 -4.71 19.18 -10.61
CA VAL A 16 -3.70 19.69 -9.68
C VAL A 16 -2.40 19.90 -10.44
N GLN A 17 -1.90 21.14 -10.40
CA GLN A 17 -0.64 21.47 -11.06
C GLN A 17 0.52 20.96 -10.22
N LEU A 18 1.47 20.28 -10.88
CA LEU A 18 2.60 19.63 -10.20
C LEU A 18 3.54 20.65 -9.51
N ASP A 19 3.60 21.89 -10.01
CA ASP A 19 4.37 22.98 -9.41
C ASP A 19 3.74 23.53 -8.11
N TRP A 20 2.58 23.03 -7.70
CA TRP A 20 1.98 23.37 -6.42
C TRP A 20 2.55 22.55 -5.26
N TYR A 21 3.19 21.42 -5.55
CA TYR A 21 3.89 20.61 -4.55
C TYR A 21 5.20 21.28 -4.14
N GLY A 22 5.46 21.32 -2.84
CA GLY A 22 6.70 21.93 -2.31
C GLY A 22 7.92 21.03 -2.47
N SER A 23 7.69 19.71 -2.60
CA SER A 23 8.71 18.68 -2.77
C SER A 23 8.70 18.13 -4.20
N PRO A 24 9.86 18.07 -4.88
CA PRO A 24 9.96 17.39 -6.18
C PRO A 24 9.53 15.92 -6.13
N LEU A 25 9.81 15.22 -5.01
CA LEU A 25 9.39 13.83 -4.83
C LEU A 25 7.87 13.70 -4.80
N GLU A 26 7.17 14.61 -4.13
CA GLU A 26 5.70 14.58 -4.08
C GLU A 26 5.08 14.93 -5.43
N ALA A 27 5.71 15.85 -6.19
CA ALA A 27 5.32 16.14 -7.56
C ALA A 27 5.45 14.90 -8.46
N ASP A 28 6.55 14.15 -8.34
CA ASP A 28 6.77 12.92 -9.10
C ASP A 28 5.74 11.81 -8.73
N ILE A 29 5.47 11.64 -7.43
CA ILE A 29 4.42 10.71 -6.97
C ILE A 29 3.05 11.12 -7.53
N ALA A 30 2.71 12.41 -7.49
CA ALA A 30 1.46 12.93 -8.03
C ALA A 30 1.33 12.68 -9.54
N ALA A 31 2.41 12.87 -10.29
CA ALA A 31 2.45 12.57 -11.72
C ALA A 31 2.24 11.07 -12.01
N LEU A 32 2.85 10.19 -11.19
CA LEU A 32 2.68 8.74 -11.31
C LEU A 32 1.22 8.33 -11.04
N VAL A 33 0.62 8.84 -9.98
CA VAL A 33 -0.78 8.56 -9.63
C VAL A 33 -1.74 9.10 -10.70
N ASN A 34 -1.50 10.30 -11.24
CA ASN A 34 -2.36 10.88 -12.27
C ASN A 34 -2.34 10.10 -13.60
N ASN A 35 -1.22 9.43 -13.91
CA ASN A 35 -1.08 8.59 -15.10
C ASN A 35 -1.49 7.12 -14.86
N ALA A 36 -1.76 6.72 -13.62
CA ALA A 36 -2.13 5.36 -13.30
C ALA A 36 -3.52 5.01 -13.86
N THR A 37 -3.64 3.84 -14.49
CA THR A 37 -4.95 3.29 -14.92
C THR A 37 -5.75 2.71 -13.76
N SER A 38 -5.07 2.32 -12.69
CA SER A 38 -5.66 1.79 -11.47
C SER A 38 -4.78 2.06 -10.27
N VAL A 39 -5.41 2.29 -9.12
CA VAL A 39 -4.77 2.34 -7.80
C VAL A 39 -5.36 1.22 -6.95
N ARG A 40 -4.53 0.52 -6.18
CA ARG A 40 -4.93 -0.55 -5.26
C ARG A 40 -4.36 -0.25 -3.88
N PHE A 41 -5.15 -0.49 -2.86
CA PHE A 41 -4.73 -0.49 -1.46
C PHE A 41 -4.60 -1.93 -0.98
N ASP A 42 -3.70 -2.21 -0.05
CA ASP A 42 -3.60 -3.53 0.55
C ASP A 42 -4.84 -3.75 1.43
N GLY A 43 -5.66 -4.75 1.10
CA GLY A 43 -6.92 -5.03 1.79
C GLY A 43 -6.73 -5.68 3.17
N SER A 44 -5.57 -5.52 3.80
CA SER A 44 -5.20 -6.16 5.06
C SER A 44 -6.13 -5.74 6.21
N ASP A 45 -6.60 -4.49 6.21
CA ASP A 45 -7.59 -3.96 7.17
C ASP A 45 -8.97 -4.63 7.06
N LEU A 46 -9.32 -5.21 5.90
CA LEU A 46 -10.58 -5.94 5.73
C LEU A 46 -10.48 -7.39 6.19
N MET A 47 -9.28 -7.88 6.50
CA MET A 47 -9.06 -9.22 7.02
C MET A 47 -9.25 -9.24 8.54
N PRO A 48 -9.59 -10.40 9.14
CA PRO A 48 -9.50 -10.56 10.59
C PRO A 48 -8.09 -10.20 11.08
N GLY A 49 -7.97 -9.59 12.27
CA GLY A 49 -6.67 -9.13 12.78
C GLY A 49 -5.60 -10.24 12.89
N ALA A 50 -6.03 -11.48 13.16
CA ALA A 50 -5.16 -12.67 13.16
C ALA A 50 -4.55 -12.98 11.77
N VAL A 51 -5.22 -12.55 10.70
CA VAL A 51 -4.79 -12.70 9.32
C VAL A 51 -4.02 -11.46 8.86
N GLY A 52 -4.69 -10.30 8.78
CA GLY A 52 -4.12 -9.08 8.17
C GLY A 52 -2.86 -8.59 8.86
N SER A 53 -2.98 -8.23 10.15
CA SER A 53 -1.83 -7.82 10.98
C SER A 53 -1.00 -9.00 11.52
N GLY A 54 -1.46 -10.24 11.30
CA GLY A 54 -0.85 -11.46 11.83
C GLY A 54 -0.12 -12.26 10.75
N SER A 55 -0.74 -13.37 10.33
CA SER A 55 -0.13 -14.33 9.39
C SER A 55 0.29 -13.68 8.06
N PHE A 56 -0.49 -12.75 7.52
CA PHE A 56 -0.19 -12.07 6.26
C PHE A 56 1.08 -11.22 6.38
N TRP A 57 1.15 -10.34 7.39
CA TRP A 57 2.33 -9.50 7.61
C TRP A 57 3.60 -10.33 7.82
N LYS A 58 3.55 -11.33 8.71
CA LYS A 58 4.67 -12.22 8.98
C LYS A 58 5.08 -13.00 7.72
N GLY A 59 4.11 -13.62 7.05
CA GLY A 59 4.34 -14.44 5.87
C GLY A 59 5.00 -13.65 4.74
N MET A 60 4.52 -12.44 4.43
CA MET A 60 5.15 -11.61 3.41
C MET A 60 6.58 -11.19 3.80
N THR A 61 6.83 -10.91 5.09
CA THR A 61 8.19 -10.63 5.59
C THR A 61 9.12 -11.83 5.42
N ASP A 62 8.64 -13.04 5.75
CA ASP A 62 9.40 -14.28 5.63
C ASP A 62 9.68 -14.61 4.16
N TYR A 63 8.72 -14.38 3.25
CA TYR A 63 8.91 -14.56 1.81
C TYR A 63 9.98 -13.61 1.25
N PHE A 64 9.89 -12.31 1.52
CA PHE A 64 10.85 -11.33 1.00
C PHE A 64 12.26 -11.48 1.57
N SER A 65 12.37 -11.95 2.82
CA SER A 65 13.67 -12.26 3.43
C SER A 65 14.27 -13.60 2.98
N GLY A 66 13.47 -14.44 2.30
CA GLY A 66 13.87 -15.80 1.89
C GLY A 66 13.84 -16.82 3.03
N ALA A 67 13.21 -16.49 4.17
CA ALA A 67 13.03 -17.40 5.29
C ALA A 67 11.99 -18.51 5.00
N ALA A 68 11.06 -18.24 4.08
CA ALA A 68 10.06 -19.20 3.59
C ALA A 68 9.80 -19.00 2.08
N ASP A 69 9.38 -20.06 1.39
CA ASP A 69 8.92 -19.97 0.00
C ASP A 69 7.46 -19.47 -0.08
N LEU A 70 7.07 -19.05 -1.29
CA LEU A 70 5.75 -18.47 -1.53
C LEU A 70 4.61 -19.44 -1.23
N ASP A 71 4.75 -20.71 -1.61
CA ASP A 71 3.68 -21.71 -1.47
C ASP A 71 3.41 -22.00 0.01
N THR A 72 4.47 -22.12 0.81
CA THR A 72 4.38 -22.27 2.26
C THR A 72 3.69 -21.08 2.90
N VAL A 73 4.11 -19.85 2.56
CA VAL A 73 3.54 -18.61 3.10
C VAL A 73 2.05 -18.49 2.78
N LEU A 74 1.64 -18.76 1.54
CA LEU A 74 0.24 -18.66 1.14
C LEU A 74 -0.64 -19.69 1.87
N ALA A 75 -0.14 -20.92 2.06
CA ALA A 75 -0.87 -21.96 2.79
C ALA A 75 -1.07 -21.59 4.27
N GLU A 76 -0.05 -21.01 4.92
CA GLU A 76 -0.14 -20.57 6.32
C GLU A 76 -1.13 -19.41 6.50
N ILE A 77 -1.14 -18.45 5.56
CA ILE A 77 -2.10 -17.34 5.58
C ILE A 77 -3.53 -17.86 5.43
N ASP A 78 -3.77 -18.76 4.47
CA ASP A 78 -5.11 -19.33 4.23
C ASP A 78 -5.60 -20.12 5.46
N ALA A 79 -4.74 -20.92 6.07
CA ALA A 79 -5.06 -21.69 7.27
C ALA A 79 -5.37 -20.84 8.51
N SER A 80 -4.93 -19.58 8.54
CA SER A 80 -5.11 -18.67 9.68
C SER A 80 -6.49 -18.01 9.74
N TRP A 81 -7.33 -18.17 8.71
CA TRP A 81 -8.68 -17.62 8.71
C TRP A 81 -9.55 -18.25 9.79
N PRO A 82 -10.32 -17.46 10.57
CA PRO A 82 -11.24 -18.00 11.55
C PRO A 82 -12.26 -18.94 10.90
N GLN A 83 -12.41 -20.14 11.44
CA GLN A 83 -13.46 -21.07 11.04
C GLN A 83 -14.81 -20.54 11.55
N GLN A 84 -15.85 -20.65 10.71
CA GLN A 84 -17.23 -20.25 11.05
C GLN A 84 -17.88 -21.20 12.05
#